data_AF-X0Y1R5-F1
#
_entry.id   AF-X0Y1R5-F1
#
_cell.length_a   1.000
_cell.length_b   1.000
_cell.length_c   1.000
_cell.angle_alpha   90.00
_cell.angle_beta   90.00
_cell.angle_gamma   90.00
#
_symmetry.space_group_name_H-M   'P 1'
#
loop_
_entity.id
_entity.type
_entity.pdbx_description
1 polymer ?
#
loop_
_entity_poly.entity_id
_entity_poly.type
_entity_poly.pdbx_seq_one_letter_code
_entity_poly.pdbx_strand_id
1 'polypeptide(L)'
;GDMPFMTYHISVSDALHNAARFIQEGGAQAVKLEGGEVVAEKVRRLVDCGIPVMGHIGLTPQSIHQLGGFKVRGKVVEEAKKLLNDARILEEAGAFAVVLECTPAPLSKLITHKLAIPTIGIGAGPDCDGQVQVISDILGLYTEFVPKHAKQYARLAGEIKTAVSSYISEVKSLSFPTMEQGYTMDESLIKQLEAES
;
A
#
# COMPACT_ATOMS: atom_id res chain seq x y z
N GLY A 1 -5.37 -6.95 -4.59
CA GLY A 1 -5.75 -5.53 -4.57
C GLY A 1 -6.39 -5.20 -3.24
N ASP A 2 -6.17 -4.01 -2.72
CA ASP A 2 -6.87 -3.55 -1.52
C ASP A 2 -8.29 -3.12 -1.88
N MET A 3 -9.31 -3.69 -1.23
CA MET A 3 -10.68 -3.26 -1.48
C MET A 3 -10.90 -1.91 -0.80
N PRO A 4 -11.27 -0.85 -1.54
CA PRO A 4 -11.41 0.48 -0.94
C PRO A 4 -12.57 0.56 0.04
N PHE A 5 -12.55 1.60 0.88
CA PHE A 5 -13.63 1.92 1.81
C PHE A 5 -15.01 1.90 1.12
N MET A 6 -16.01 1.37 1.82
CA MET A 6 -17.39 1.16 1.35
C MET A 6 -17.59 0.22 0.15
N THR A 7 -16.55 -0.33 -0.47
CA THR A 7 -16.72 -1.28 -1.60
C THR A 7 -17.07 -2.71 -1.17
N TYR A 8 -16.87 -3.07 0.10
CA TYR A 8 -17.18 -4.39 0.66
C TYR A 8 -18.02 -4.33 1.95
N HIS A 9 -18.36 -3.13 2.41
CA HIS A 9 -19.04 -2.92 3.68
C HIS A 9 -20.57 -3.01 3.57
N ILE A 10 -21.12 -2.64 2.41
CA ILE A 10 -22.56 -2.46 2.18
C ILE A 10 -23.29 -3.80 2.21
N SER A 11 -22.87 -4.73 1.35
CA SER A 11 -23.47 -6.04 1.25
C SER A 11 -22.45 -7.09 0.77
N VAL A 12 -22.77 -8.36 1.00
CA VAL A 12 -21.99 -9.49 0.46
C VAL A 12 -21.98 -9.47 -1.08
N SER A 13 -23.09 -9.07 -1.70
CA SER A 13 -23.19 -8.97 -3.17
C SER A 13 -22.23 -7.92 -3.73
N ASP A 14 -22.15 -6.75 -3.08
CA ASP A 14 -21.23 -5.68 -3.50
C ASP A 14 -19.77 -6.10 -3.31
N ALA A 15 -19.46 -6.77 -2.19
CA ALA A 15 -18.13 -7.30 -1.93
C ALA A 15 -17.71 -8.29 -3.04
N LEU A 16 -18.59 -9.22 -3.43
CA LEU A 16 -18.34 -10.17 -4.52
C LEU A 16 -18.14 -9.48 -5.86
N HIS A 17 -19.04 -8.56 -6.22
CA HIS A 17 -18.97 -7.85 -7.49
C HIS A 17 -17.66 -7.04 -7.61
N ASN A 18 -17.32 -6.29 -6.57
CA ASN A 18 -16.11 -5.47 -6.57
C ASN A 18 -14.83 -6.31 -6.51
N ALA A 19 -14.83 -7.41 -5.75
CA ALA A 19 -13.69 -8.32 -5.73
C ALA A 19 -13.48 -9.01 -7.10
N ALA A 20 -14.56 -9.41 -7.79
CA ALA A 20 -14.46 -9.99 -9.13
C ALA A 20 -13.77 -9.03 -10.11
N ARG A 21 -14.09 -7.72 -10.04
CA ARG A 21 -13.42 -6.70 -10.86
C ARG A 21 -11.92 -6.59 -10.56
N PHE A 22 -11.52 -6.65 -9.28
CA PHE A 22 -10.10 -6.69 -8.91
C PHE A 22 -9.35 -7.85 -9.57
N ILE A 23 -9.99 -9.03 -9.65
CA ILE A 23 -9.37 -10.22 -10.25
C ILE A 23 -9.40 -10.13 -11.79
N GLN A 24 -10.57 -9.92 -12.37
CA GLN A 24 -10.80 -10.01 -13.81
C GLN A 24 -10.31 -8.80 -14.59
N GLU A 25 -10.54 -7.59 -14.07
CA GLU A 25 -10.17 -6.33 -14.71
C GLU A 25 -8.81 -5.83 -14.20
N GLY A 26 -8.58 -5.95 -12.89
CA GLY A 26 -7.39 -5.41 -12.22
C GLY A 26 -6.18 -6.34 -12.19
N GLY A 27 -6.33 -7.60 -12.63
CA GLY A 27 -5.24 -8.59 -12.64
C GLY A 27 -4.71 -8.99 -11.27
N ALA A 28 -5.42 -8.65 -10.19
CA ALA A 28 -5.05 -9.10 -8.85
C ALA A 28 -5.31 -10.60 -8.70
N GLN A 29 -4.52 -11.28 -7.86
CA GLN A 29 -4.72 -12.70 -7.55
C GLN A 29 -5.42 -12.93 -6.21
N ALA A 30 -5.61 -11.86 -5.43
CA ALA A 30 -6.22 -11.87 -4.12
C ALA A 30 -6.75 -10.47 -3.80
N VAL A 31 -7.64 -10.38 -2.82
CA VAL A 31 -8.12 -9.10 -2.26
C VAL A 31 -7.75 -8.95 -0.79
N LYS A 32 -7.57 -7.70 -0.33
CA LYS A 32 -7.38 -7.37 1.10
C LYS A 32 -8.58 -6.60 1.62
N LEU A 33 -9.10 -6.98 2.78
CA LEU A 33 -10.20 -6.30 3.46
C LEU A 33 -9.78 -5.87 4.87
N GLU A 34 -10.14 -4.65 5.25
CA GLU A 34 -9.92 -4.16 6.61
C GLU A 34 -11.11 -4.47 7.52
N GLY A 35 -10.81 -5.00 8.70
CA GLY A 35 -11.79 -5.38 9.71
C GLY A 35 -11.58 -6.80 10.21
N GLY A 36 -12.08 -7.07 11.42
CA GLY A 36 -12.09 -8.39 12.03
C GLY A 36 -13.45 -9.08 11.87
N GLU A 37 -14.12 -9.34 12.99
CA GLU A 37 -15.45 -9.97 13.02
C GLU A 37 -16.46 -9.34 12.06
N VAL A 38 -16.46 -8.01 11.96
CA VAL A 38 -17.42 -7.24 11.14
C VAL A 38 -17.33 -7.54 9.64
N VAL A 39 -16.23 -8.10 9.13
CA VAL A 39 -16.08 -8.48 7.72
C VAL A 39 -16.07 -9.99 7.48
N ALA A 40 -16.13 -10.80 8.54
CA ALA A 40 -15.94 -12.25 8.46
C ALA A 40 -16.89 -12.96 7.49
N GLU A 41 -18.17 -12.57 7.47
CA GLU A 41 -19.16 -13.10 6.51
C GLU A 41 -18.74 -12.85 5.06
N LYS A 42 -18.20 -11.66 4.77
CA LYS A 42 -17.77 -11.26 3.42
C LYS A 42 -16.51 -12.01 3.02
N VAL A 43 -15.55 -12.14 3.93
CA VAL A 43 -14.35 -12.96 3.75
C VAL A 43 -14.75 -14.39 3.38
N ARG A 44 -15.63 -15.01 4.18
CA ARG A 44 -16.11 -16.37 3.93
C ARG A 44 -16.74 -16.52 2.56
N ARG A 45 -17.66 -15.62 2.20
CA ARG A 45 -18.35 -15.72 0.91
C ARG A 45 -17.39 -15.53 -0.28
N LEU A 46 -16.42 -14.61 -0.17
CA LEU A 46 -15.40 -14.40 -1.18
C LEU A 46 -14.56 -15.66 -1.39
N VAL A 47 -14.11 -16.27 -0.29
CA VAL A 47 -13.32 -17.52 -0.30
C VAL A 47 -14.13 -18.68 -0.87
N ASP A 48 -15.41 -18.83 -0.49
CA ASP A 48 -16.32 -19.85 -1.05
C ASP A 48 -16.51 -19.71 -2.57
N CYS A 49 -16.37 -18.49 -3.11
CA CYS A 49 -16.38 -18.23 -4.55
C CYS A 49 -15.00 -18.38 -5.21
N GLY A 50 -13.97 -18.82 -4.47
CA GLY A 50 -12.62 -19.04 -4.98
C GLY A 50 -11.74 -17.78 -5.05
N ILE A 51 -12.15 -16.67 -4.41
CA ILE A 51 -11.33 -15.45 -4.35
C ILE A 51 -10.48 -15.48 -3.07
N PRO A 52 -9.14 -15.55 -3.14
CA PRO A 52 -8.29 -15.51 -1.95
C PRO A 52 -8.38 -14.16 -1.24
N VAL A 53 -8.53 -14.19 0.08
CA VAL A 53 -8.64 -12.98 0.91
C VAL A 53 -7.52 -12.90 1.94
N MET A 54 -6.86 -11.74 1.98
CA MET A 54 -5.98 -11.35 3.08
C MET A 54 -6.76 -10.45 4.04
N GLY A 55 -6.81 -10.81 5.31
CA GLY A 55 -7.40 -9.97 6.35
C GLY A 55 -6.47 -8.81 6.73
N HIS A 56 -7.02 -7.73 7.28
CA HIS A 56 -6.23 -6.63 7.85
C HIS A 56 -6.86 -6.13 9.16
N ILE A 57 -6.12 -6.28 10.27
CA ILE A 57 -6.53 -5.87 11.61
C ILE A 57 -5.45 -5.03 12.30
N GLY A 58 -5.79 -4.46 13.46
CA GLY A 58 -4.95 -3.49 14.15
C GLY A 58 -5.40 -2.08 13.79
N LEU A 59 -4.46 -1.23 13.35
CA LEU A 59 -4.82 0.06 12.78
C LEU A 59 -5.33 -0.15 11.35
N THR A 60 -6.61 0.11 11.11
CA THR A 60 -7.23 0.01 9.78
C THR A 60 -7.46 1.43 9.25
N PRO A 61 -6.62 1.94 8.33
CA PRO A 61 -6.68 3.32 7.85
C PRO A 61 -8.05 3.74 7.30
N GLN A 62 -8.85 2.82 6.76
CA GLN A 62 -10.22 3.14 6.28
C GLN A 62 -11.16 3.57 7.41
N SER A 63 -10.84 3.21 8.66
CA SER A 63 -11.60 3.56 9.86
C SER A 63 -10.94 4.67 10.69
N ILE A 64 -10.02 5.45 10.12
CA ILE A 64 -9.17 6.41 10.87
C ILE A 64 -9.96 7.39 11.75
N HIS A 65 -11.13 7.85 11.27
CA HIS A 65 -11.98 8.78 12.01
C HIS A 65 -12.67 8.11 13.20
N GLN A 66 -13.08 6.85 13.07
CA GLN A 66 -13.62 6.07 14.20
C GLN A 66 -12.53 5.74 15.23
N LEU A 67 -11.31 5.54 14.77
CA LEU A 67 -10.16 5.20 15.61
C LEU A 67 -9.49 6.43 16.27
N GLY A 68 -9.87 7.64 15.83
CA GLY A 68 -9.33 8.89 16.37
C GLY A 68 -7.85 9.10 16.02
N GLY A 69 -7.45 8.70 14.81
CA GLY A 69 -6.12 8.93 14.23
C GLY A 69 -5.19 7.71 14.21
N PHE A 70 -3.96 7.92 13.74
CA PHE A 70 -2.93 6.87 13.57
C PHE A 70 -2.32 6.49 14.93
N LYS A 71 -3.04 5.65 15.68
CA LYS A 71 -2.64 5.21 17.02
C LYS A 71 -2.38 3.70 17.05
N VAL A 72 -1.37 3.33 17.84
CA VAL A 72 -1.07 1.93 18.16
C VAL A 72 -2.29 1.26 18.81
N ARG A 73 -2.61 0.04 18.37
CA ARG A 73 -3.80 -0.73 18.75
C ARG A 73 -3.43 -1.96 19.57
N GLY A 74 -4.26 -2.36 20.53
CA GLY A 74 -4.02 -3.53 21.39
C GLY A 74 -3.19 -3.21 22.63
N LYS A 75 -3.26 -1.97 23.13
CA LYS A 75 -2.55 -1.54 24.35
C LYS A 75 -3.28 -1.91 25.64
N VAL A 76 -4.59 -2.09 25.56
CA VAL A 76 -5.45 -2.46 26.69
C VAL A 76 -5.89 -3.91 26.52
N VAL A 77 -6.00 -4.66 27.61
CA VAL A 77 -6.31 -6.10 27.60
C VAL A 77 -7.55 -6.44 26.77
N GLU A 78 -8.63 -5.67 26.90
CA GLU A 78 -9.87 -5.92 26.14
C GLU A 78 -9.68 -5.70 24.63
N GLU A 79 -8.93 -4.68 24.23
CA GLU A 79 -8.59 -4.45 22.83
C GLU A 79 -7.65 -5.52 22.27
N ALA A 80 -6.68 -5.97 23.07
CA ALA A 80 -5.77 -7.06 22.70
C ALA A 80 -6.51 -8.39 22.53
N LYS A 81 -7.44 -8.71 23.44
CA LYS A 81 -8.34 -9.87 23.30
C LYS A 81 -9.18 -9.77 22.03
N LYS A 82 -9.73 -8.59 21.75
CA LYS A 82 -10.51 -8.35 20.53
C LYS A 82 -9.67 -8.60 19.28
N LEU A 83 -8.45 -8.07 19.19
CA LEU A 83 -7.57 -8.28 18.04
C LEU A 83 -7.20 -9.76 17.86
N LEU A 84 -6.91 -10.47 18.95
CA LEU A 84 -6.65 -11.91 18.87
C LEU A 84 -7.88 -12.69 18.37
N ASN A 85 -9.09 -12.30 18.82
CA ASN A 85 -10.34 -12.91 18.37
C ASN A 85 -10.64 -12.58 16.90
N ASP A 86 -10.47 -11.33 16.50
CA ASP A 86 -10.62 -10.86 15.12
C ASP A 86 -9.70 -11.66 14.18
N ALA A 87 -8.44 -11.88 14.57
CA ALA A 87 -7.49 -12.66 13.80
C ALA A 87 -7.96 -14.11 13.57
N ARG A 88 -8.46 -14.76 14.63
CA ARG A 88 -9.00 -16.13 14.56
C ARG A 88 -10.26 -16.20 13.71
N ILE A 89 -11.17 -15.25 13.86
CA ILE A 89 -12.40 -15.21 13.07
C ILE A 89 -12.08 -15.07 11.58
N LEU A 90 -11.07 -14.27 11.22
CA LEU A 90 -10.63 -14.14 9.82
C LEU A 90 -10.04 -15.44 9.29
N GLU A 91 -9.22 -16.13 10.08
CA GLU A 91 -8.70 -17.46 9.75
C GLU A 91 -9.84 -18.49 9.57
N GLU A 92 -10.80 -18.54 10.50
CA GLU A 92 -11.99 -19.40 10.42
C GLU A 92 -12.90 -19.05 9.23
N ALA A 93 -12.88 -17.79 8.78
CA ALA A 93 -13.57 -17.36 7.56
C ALA A 93 -12.81 -17.73 6.28
N GLY A 94 -11.60 -18.30 6.37
CA GLY A 94 -10.82 -18.77 5.24
C GLY A 94 -9.82 -17.75 4.67
N ALA A 95 -9.51 -16.67 5.41
CA ALA A 95 -8.42 -15.78 5.01
C ALA A 95 -7.11 -16.58 4.90
N PHE A 96 -6.30 -16.32 3.87
CA PHE A 96 -5.04 -17.05 3.68
C PHE A 96 -3.87 -16.42 4.43
N ALA A 97 -4.01 -15.17 4.88
CA ALA A 97 -3.04 -14.43 5.66
C ALA A 97 -3.72 -13.23 6.34
N VAL A 98 -3.07 -12.66 7.37
CA VAL A 98 -3.58 -11.46 8.06
C VAL A 98 -2.49 -10.41 8.24
N VAL A 99 -2.75 -9.18 7.79
CA VAL A 99 -1.92 -8.03 8.11
C VAL A 99 -2.20 -7.57 9.54
N LEU A 100 -1.13 -7.35 10.30
CA LEU A 100 -1.15 -6.72 11.62
C LEU A 100 -0.50 -5.34 11.50
N GLU A 101 -1.30 -4.28 11.64
CA GLU A 101 -0.80 -2.90 11.54
C GLU A 101 -0.78 -2.19 12.89
N CYS A 102 0.35 -1.52 13.19
CA CYS A 102 0.57 -0.73 14.39
C CYS A 102 0.12 -1.45 15.68
N THR A 103 0.50 -2.72 15.83
CA THR A 103 0.16 -3.59 16.96
C THR A 103 1.41 -3.85 17.83
N PRO A 104 1.35 -3.80 19.18
CA PRO A 104 2.49 -4.09 20.03
C PRO A 104 3.14 -5.44 19.71
N ALA A 105 4.47 -5.45 19.56
CA ALA A 105 5.23 -6.64 19.17
C ALA A 105 4.92 -7.91 20.00
N PRO A 106 4.76 -7.85 21.34
CA PRO A 106 4.39 -9.04 22.11
C PRO A 106 3.01 -9.61 21.75
N LEU A 107 2.05 -8.74 21.39
CA LEU A 107 0.73 -9.16 20.94
C LEU A 107 0.80 -9.75 19.53
N SER A 108 1.53 -9.11 18.62
CA SER A 108 1.73 -9.63 17.25
C SER A 108 2.40 -11.01 17.27
N LYS A 109 3.41 -11.20 18.13
CA LYS A 109 4.04 -12.51 18.36
C LYS A 109 3.04 -13.55 18.84
N LEU A 110 2.20 -13.19 19.81
CA LEU A 110 1.15 -14.07 20.33
C LEU A 110 0.14 -14.45 19.23
N ILE A 111 -0.33 -13.49 18.43
CA ILE A 111 -1.26 -13.74 17.32
C ILE A 111 -0.61 -14.67 16.30
N THR A 112 0.62 -14.38 15.89
CA THR A 112 1.38 -15.20 14.91
C THR A 112 1.53 -16.64 15.39
N HIS A 113 1.88 -16.86 16.66
CA HIS A 113 1.97 -18.21 17.22
C HIS A 113 0.62 -18.94 17.36
N LYS A 114 -0.50 -18.22 17.30
CA LYS A 114 -1.85 -18.79 17.50
C LYS A 114 -2.58 -19.10 16.19
N LEU A 115 -2.19 -18.47 15.08
CA LEU A 115 -2.74 -18.74 13.76
C LEU A 115 -1.93 -19.85 13.08
N ALA A 116 -2.59 -20.59 12.20
CA ALA A 116 -1.96 -21.48 11.22
C ALA A 116 -1.63 -20.74 9.91
N ILE A 117 -2.32 -19.64 9.61
CA ILE A 117 -2.04 -18.79 8.44
C ILE A 117 -0.96 -17.74 8.72
N PRO A 118 -0.17 -17.31 7.70
CA PRO A 118 0.86 -16.31 7.87
C PRO A 118 0.35 -14.94 8.35
N THR A 119 1.13 -14.29 9.21
CA THR A 119 0.93 -12.89 9.58
C THR A 119 1.91 -11.96 8.86
N ILE A 120 1.44 -10.81 8.41
CA ILE A 120 2.26 -9.78 7.75
C ILE A 120 2.28 -8.52 8.60
N GLY A 121 3.45 -8.13 9.10
CA GLY A 121 3.60 -6.98 9.99
C GLY A 121 3.86 -5.67 9.26
N ILE A 122 3.23 -4.59 9.72
CA ILE A 122 3.66 -3.20 9.48
C ILE A 122 3.56 -2.40 10.78
N GLY A 123 4.72 -2.10 11.36
CA GLY A 123 4.75 -1.56 12.73
C GLY A 123 4.27 -2.54 13.79
N ALA A 124 4.39 -3.84 13.52
CA ALA A 124 3.94 -4.93 14.38
C ALA A 124 5.08 -5.72 15.06
N GLY A 125 6.32 -5.28 14.91
CA GLY A 125 7.50 -5.99 15.43
C GLY A 125 8.01 -7.09 14.48
N PRO A 126 9.11 -7.77 14.85
CA PRO A 126 9.82 -8.70 13.96
C PRO A 126 9.24 -10.12 13.97
N ASP A 127 8.37 -10.46 14.93
CA ASP A 127 7.87 -11.82 15.11
C ASP A 127 6.64 -12.17 14.23
N CYS A 128 6.31 -11.34 13.23
CA CYS A 128 5.35 -11.73 12.18
C CYS A 128 6.07 -12.56 11.11
N ASP A 129 5.36 -13.42 10.38
CA ASP A 129 5.96 -14.30 9.35
C ASP A 129 6.51 -13.52 8.14
N GLY A 130 5.96 -12.33 7.89
CA GLY A 130 6.43 -11.42 6.86
C GLY A 130 6.30 -9.96 7.28
N GLN A 131 6.78 -9.05 6.43
CA GLN A 131 6.71 -7.61 6.65
C GLN A 131 6.24 -6.89 5.38
N VAL A 132 5.51 -5.79 5.57
CA VAL A 132 5.11 -4.88 4.49
C VAL A 132 5.44 -3.43 4.87
N GLN A 133 5.78 -2.62 3.88
CA GLN A 133 6.01 -1.18 4.03
C GLN A 133 5.47 -0.47 2.79
N VAL A 134 5.13 0.81 2.93
CA VAL A 134 4.79 1.66 1.78
C VAL A 134 6.08 2.06 1.07
N ILE A 135 6.13 1.85 -0.25
CA ILE A 135 7.34 2.10 -1.05
C ILE A 135 7.84 3.55 -0.91
N SER A 136 6.93 4.51 -0.90
CA SER A 136 7.26 5.93 -0.78
C SER A 136 7.90 6.29 0.55
N ASP A 137 7.54 5.57 1.62
CA ASP A 137 8.12 5.77 2.95
C ASP A 137 9.56 5.25 2.98
N ILE A 138 9.80 4.04 2.47
CA ILE A 138 11.13 3.43 2.48
C ILE A 138 12.10 4.09 1.48
N LEU A 139 11.60 4.68 0.39
CA LEU A 139 12.40 5.43 -0.57
C LEU A 139 12.59 6.91 -0.18
N GLY A 140 11.91 7.37 0.89
CA GLY A 140 12.00 8.73 1.38
C GLY A 140 11.54 9.77 0.35
N LEU A 141 10.39 9.52 -0.27
CA LEU A 141 9.73 10.45 -1.19
C LEU A 141 8.96 11.56 -0.45
N TYR A 142 8.54 11.30 0.79
CA TYR A 142 7.93 12.29 1.67
C TYR A 142 8.85 12.58 2.85
N THR A 143 9.08 13.86 3.14
CA THR A 143 10.03 14.30 4.18
C THR A 143 9.37 14.90 5.41
N GLU A 144 8.12 15.36 5.31
CA GLU A 144 7.42 16.03 6.41
C GLU A 144 6.92 15.05 7.48
N PHE A 145 6.57 13.83 7.06
CA PHE A 145 6.10 12.77 7.94
C PHE A 145 6.71 11.44 7.52
N VAL A 146 7.41 10.81 8.46
CA VAL A 146 7.92 9.45 8.30
C VAL A 146 7.29 8.60 9.40
N PRO A 147 6.48 7.58 9.06
CA PRO A 147 5.91 6.70 10.08
C PRO A 147 7.00 6.07 10.94
N LYS A 148 6.78 5.97 12.26
CA LYS A 148 7.77 5.41 13.20
C LYS A 148 8.23 4.00 12.81
N HIS A 149 7.37 3.21 12.16
CA HIS A 149 7.68 1.85 11.73
C HIS A 149 8.47 1.77 10.41
N ALA A 150 8.59 2.87 9.67
CA ALA A 150 9.28 2.91 8.39
C ALA A 150 10.75 3.26 8.59
N LYS A 151 11.63 2.40 8.08
CA LYS A 151 13.05 2.73 7.90
C LYS A 151 13.22 3.26 6.47
N GLN A 152 13.71 4.49 6.33
CA GLN A 152 14.11 5.02 5.03
C GLN A 152 15.43 4.37 4.60
N TYR A 153 15.42 3.69 3.45
CA TYR A 153 16.60 3.11 2.80
C TYR A 153 17.22 4.08 1.78
N ALA A 154 16.43 5.04 1.29
CA ALA A 154 16.88 6.16 0.46
C ALA A 154 16.17 7.45 0.89
N ARG A 155 16.65 8.60 0.38
CA ARG A 155 16.05 9.92 0.58
C ARG A 155 15.83 10.62 -0.76
N LEU A 156 15.08 9.95 -1.63
CA LEU A 156 14.97 10.34 -3.04
C LEU A 156 14.30 11.71 -3.25
N ALA A 157 13.50 12.21 -2.30
CA ALA A 157 12.92 13.55 -2.41
C ALA A 157 13.98 14.64 -2.63
N GLY A 158 15.12 14.55 -1.92
CA GLY A 158 16.22 15.50 -2.06
C GLY A 158 16.92 15.38 -3.40
N GLU A 159 17.19 14.15 -3.84
CA GLU A 159 17.85 13.87 -5.13
C GLU A 159 16.98 14.31 -6.31
N ILE A 160 15.68 14.00 -6.29
CA ILE A 160 14.71 14.44 -7.29
C ILE A 160 14.66 15.97 -7.34
N LYS A 161 14.58 16.64 -6.18
CA LYS A 161 14.56 18.10 -6.10
C LYS A 161 15.81 18.71 -6.73
N THR A 162 17.00 18.17 -6.42
CA THR A 162 18.26 18.64 -6.99
C THR A 162 18.28 18.44 -8.50
N ALA A 163 17.95 17.24 -8.99
CA ALA A 163 17.95 16.92 -10.42
C ALA A 163 17.02 17.83 -11.22
N VAL A 164 15.78 18.02 -10.75
CA VAL A 164 14.80 18.90 -11.40
C VAL A 164 15.25 20.36 -11.35
N SER A 165 15.85 20.79 -10.24
CA SER A 165 16.35 22.18 -10.11
C SER A 165 17.52 22.46 -11.04
N SER A 166 18.46 21.50 -11.18
CA SER A 166 19.57 21.59 -12.13
C SER A 166 19.06 21.65 -13.57
N TYR A 167 18.14 20.75 -13.94
CA TYR A 167 17.51 20.78 -15.27
C TYR A 167 16.84 22.14 -15.56
N ILE A 168 16.04 22.66 -14.62
CA ILE A 168 15.41 23.97 -14.78
C ILE A 168 16.45 25.08 -14.96
N SER A 169 17.55 25.03 -14.20
CA SER A 169 18.64 26.00 -14.32
C SER A 169 19.27 25.95 -15.72
N GLU A 170 19.61 24.74 -16.19
CA GLU A 170 20.28 24.55 -17.48
C GLU A 170 19.40 24.94 -18.67
N VAL A 171 18.10 24.66 -18.61
CA VAL A 171 17.13 25.11 -19.62
C VAL A 171 17.05 26.64 -19.63
N LYS A 172 16.98 27.28 -18.46
CA LYS A 172 16.90 28.75 -18.36
C LYS A 172 18.16 29.45 -18.83
N SER A 173 19.34 28.86 -18.61
CA SER A 173 20.61 29.38 -19.10
C SER A 173 20.92 28.98 -20.55
N LEU A 174 20.04 28.23 -21.22
CA LEU A 174 20.27 27.67 -22.56
C LEU A 174 21.54 26.80 -22.65
N SER A 175 21.98 26.23 -21.52
CA SER A 175 23.09 25.27 -21.50
C SER A 175 22.62 23.84 -21.76
N PHE A 176 21.32 23.59 -21.63
CA PHE A 176 20.65 22.37 -22.09
C PHE A 176 19.42 22.73 -22.96
N PRO A 177 19.17 21.98 -24.05
CA PRO A 177 19.98 20.90 -24.61
C PRO A 177 21.26 21.42 -25.29
N THR A 178 22.22 20.51 -25.52
CA THR A 178 23.36 20.76 -26.42
C THR A 178 23.15 20.01 -27.74
N MET A 179 24.10 20.12 -28.68
CA MET A 179 24.06 19.32 -29.92
C MET A 179 24.12 17.81 -29.67
N GLU A 180 24.61 17.35 -28.52
CA GLU A 180 24.57 15.92 -28.18
C GLU A 180 23.14 15.39 -27.96
N GLN A 181 22.20 16.28 -27.63
CA GLN A 181 20.77 15.96 -27.46
C GLN A 181 19.94 16.48 -28.64
N GLY A 182 20.59 16.98 -29.69
CA GLY A 182 19.97 17.43 -30.94
C GLY A 182 20.29 16.50 -32.10
N TYR A 183 19.55 16.65 -33.19
CA TYR A 183 19.85 16.01 -34.46
C TYR A 183 20.25 17.07 -35.48
N THR A 184 21.20 16.74 -36.35
CA THR A 184 21.64 17.62 -37.43
C THR A 184 20.87 17.33 -38.71
N MET A 185 20.83 18.31 -39.62
CA MET A 185 20.36 18.13 -40.99
C MET A 185 21.32 18.83 -41.96
N ASP A 186 21.24 18.49 -43.23
CA ASP A 186 21.98 19.19 -44.28
C ASP A 186 21.46 20.63 -44.42
N GLU A 187 22.35 21.61 -44.25
CA GLU A 187 22.02 23.04 -44.34
C GLU A 187 21.52 23.47 -45.73
N SER A 188 21.79 22.69 -46.79
CA SER A 188 21.29 22.99 -48.13
C SER A 188 19.75 22.91 -48.20
N LEU A 189 19.12 22.00 -47.45
CA LEU A 189 17.66 21.90 -47.34
C LEU A 189 17.06 23.13 -46.67
N ILE A 190 17.72 23.70 -45.66
CA ILE A 190 17.25 24.94 -45.01
C ILE A 190 17.26 26.11 -46.00
N LYS A 191 18.37 26.26 -46.76
CA LYS A 191 18.49 27.35 -47.75
C LYS A 191 17.44 27.27 -48.87
N GLN A 192 17.05 26.05 -49.27
CA GLN A 192 15.95 25.86 -50.23
C GLN A 192 14.61 26.34 -49.65
N LEU A 193 14.29 25.98 -48.41
CA LEU A 193 13.04 26.38 -47.75
C LEU A 193 12.95 27.90 -47.55
N GLU A 194 14.06 28.56 -47.19
CA GLU A 194 14.12 30.01 -47.04
C GLU A 194 13.91 30.76 -48.37
N ALA A 195 14.37 30.19 -49.50
CA ALA A 195 14.21 30.79 -50.83
C ALA A 195 12.80 30.63 -51.42
N GLU A 196 12.00 29.70 -50.89
CA GLU A 196 10.60 29.47 -51.27
C GLU A 196 9.60 30.29 -50.42
N SER A 197 10.09 31.01 -49.40
CA SER A 197 9.31 31.86 -48.47
C SER A 197 9.29 33.33 -48.90
#